data_AF-A0A356JZT0-F1
#
_entry.id   AF-A0A356JZT0-F1
#
_cell.length_a   1.000
_cell.length_b   1.000
_cell.length_c   1.000
_cell.angle_alpha   90.00
_cell.angle_beta   90.00
_cell.angle_gamma   90.00
#
_symmetry.space_group_name_H-M   'P 1'
#
loop_
_entity.id
_entity.type
_entity.pdbx_description
1 polymer ?
#
loop_
_entity_poly.entity_id
_entity_poly.type
_entity_poly.pdbx_seq_one_letter_code
_entity_poly.pdbx_strand_id
1 'polypeptide(L)'
;LESTRKYFEKKQNQLNAQNKELYFAGIKKNKGEQIQFIPIEKDGWKILFAAVTELANQWLDMEYFDFLKPTKKEREKFLELIKQKKAECDLLILSFHCAEEEYVLTIAENQKKFYHALIDSGVDVLWINHPHVAKDWELITYDGVPRKIIFYAMGNTISGQRRNPEFSNPANRREYTGDGYISQVAFEKDCGKPKISWVNPVLVTTLITDEKYFVIKKLNDEFLNTLEETSKWKPYLSERKRLMEQIKGKTRCQ
;
A
#
# COMPACT_ATOMS: atom_id res chain seq x y z
N LEU A 1 21.65 0.71 -2.46
CA LEU A 1 20.82 -0.02 -1.46
C LEU A 1 21.41 0.02 -0.07
N GLU A 2 22.71 -0.23 0.08
CA GLU A 2 23.39 -0.19 1.38
C GLU A 2 23.21 1.15 2.12
N SER A 3 23.35 2.29 1.44
CA SER A 3 23.14 3.62 2.04
C SER A 3 21.70 3.81 2.55
N THR A 4 20.71 3.33 1.81
CA THR A 4 19.30 3.36 2.22
C THR A 4 19.09 2.54 3.49
N ARG A 5 19.63 1.32 3.53
CA ARG A 5 19.58 0.44 4.71
C ARG A 5 20.24 1.09 5.92
N LYS A 6 21.48 1.59 5.76
CA LYS A 6 22.24 2.29 6.81
C LYS A 6 21.48 3.53 7.34
N TYR A 7 20.81 4.27 6.45
CA TYR A 7 19.97 5.40 6.85
C TYR A 7 18.83 4.94 7.77
N PHE A 8 18.09 3.90 7.39
CA PHE A 8 16.97 3.40 8.19
C PHE A 8 17.44 2.76 9.51
N GLU A 9 18.56 2.03 9.52
CA GLU A 9 19.18 1.53 10.76
C GLU A 9 19.52 2.68 11.71
N LYS A 10 20.20 3.72 11.22
CA LYS A 10 20.54 4.90 12.01
C LYS A 10 19.27 5.59 12.52
N LYS A 11 18.25 5.76 11.66
CA LYS A 11 17.01 6.44 12.01
C LYS A 11 16.20 5.66 13.03
N GLN A 12 16.14 4.34 12.90
CA GLN A 12 15.49 3.44 13.85
C GLN A 12 16.15 3.55 15.22
N ASN A 13 17.48 3.48 15.30
CA ASN A 13 18.20 3.65 16.57
C ASN A 13 17.92 5.01 17.22
N GLN A 14 17.92 6.09 16.43
CA GLN A 14 17.64 7.44 16.93
C GLN A 14 16.21 7.59 17.46
N LEU A 15 15.22 7.05 16.75
CA LEU A 15 13.82 7.15 17.14
C LEU A 15 13.51 6.26 18.34
N ASN A 16 14.04 5.03 18.36
CA ASN A 16 13.86 4.11 19.48
C ASN A 16 14.45 4.69 20.79
N ALA A 17 15.59 5.38 20.71
CA ALA A 17 16.16 6.11 21.85
C ALA A 17 15.26 7.25 22.37
N GLN A 18 14.27 7.68 21.59
CA GLN A 18 13.26 8.67 21.94
C GLN A 18 11.88 8.04 22.23
N ASN A 19 11.82 6.72 22.41
CA ASN A 19 10.56 5.96 22.52
C ASN A 19 9.60 6.17 21.34
N LYS A 20 10.15 6.42 20.15
CA LYS A 20 9.42 6.47 18.88
C LYS A 20 9.82 5.25 18.06
N GLU A 21 8.89 4.34 17.84
CA GLU A 21 9.21 3.10 17.14
C GLU A 21 9.24 3.31 15.63
N LEU A 22 10.26 2.75 14.97
CA LEU A 22 10.35 2.65 13.50
C LEU A 22 10.72 1.23 13.14
N TYR A 23 10.02 0.65 12.17
CA TYR A 23 10.32 -0.66 11.60
C TYR A 23 10.42 -0.55 10.08
N PHE A 24 11.30 -1.33 9.48
CA PHE A 24 11.48 -1.37 8.03
C PHE A 24 11.88 -2.78 7.58
N ALA A 25 11.52 -3.15 6.36
CA ALA A 25 11.80 -4.42 5.72
C ALA A 25 12.06 -4.18 4.22
N GLY A 26 12.41 -5.23 3.47
CA GLY A 26 12.52 -5.17 2.01
C GLY A 26 13.94 -5.01 1.47
N ILE A 27 14.92 -4.67 2.33
CA ILE A 27 16.33 -4.53 1.97
C ILE A 27 17.19 -5.34 2.94
N LYS A 28 17.80 -6.40 2.43
CA LYS A 28 18.68 -7.33 3.13
C LYS A 28 20.02 -6.70 3.50
N LYS A 29 20.63 -7.22 4.56
CA LYS A 29 21.99 -6.82 4.97
C LYS A 29 23.03 -7.46 4.07
N ASN A 30 22.86 -8.76 3.83
CA ASN A 30 23.76 -9.56 3.02
C ASN A 30 23.02 -10.19 1.84
N LYS A 31 23.75 -10.44 0.76
CA LYS A 31 23.24 -11.17 -0.41
C LYS A 31 22.82 -12.57 0.00
N GLY A 32 21.73 -13.07 -0.59
CA GLY A 32 21.27 -14.45 -0.40
C GLY A 32 20.54 -14.72 0.93
N GLU A 33 20.33 -13.70 1.77
CA GLU A 33 19.43 -13.82 2.93
C GLU A 33 18.01 -14.16 2.47
N GLN A 34 17.24 -14.84 3.33
CA GLN A 34 15.83 -15.12 3.08
C GLN A 34 14.99 -13.84 3.19
N ILE A 35 13.74 -13.89 2.70
CA ILE A 35 12.79 -12.78 2.87
C ILE A 35 12.62 -12.47 4.36
N GLN A 36 12.77 -11.20 4.72
CA GLN A 36 12.70 -10.77 6.11
C GLN A 36 11.26 -10.63 6.61
N PHE A 37 11.03 -11.12 7.83
CA PHE A 37 9.81 -10.88 8.61
C PHE A 37 10.23 -10.19 9.90
N ILE A 38 9.78 -8.95 10.08
CA ILE A 38 10.15 -8.12 11.21
C ILE A 38 9.10 -8.30 12.31
N PRO A 39 9.47 -8.87 13.47
CA PRO A 39 8.57 -8.97 14.60
C PRO A 39 8.38 -7.60 15.25
N ILE A 40 7.14 -7.29 15.57
CA ILE A 40 6.70 -6.09 16.27
C ILE A 40 5.79 -6.56 17.40
N GLU A 41 6.16 -6.27 18.64
CA GLU A 41 5.33 -6.51 19.81
C GLU A 41 4.78 -5.18 20.31
N LYS A 42 3.45 -5.05 20.34
CA LYS A 42 2.80 -3.81 20.78
C LYS A 42 1.48 -4.11 21.47
N ASP A 43 1.31 -3.60 22.69
CA ASP A 43 0.05 -3.70 23.43
C ASP A 43 -0.53 -5.14 23.48
N GLY A 44 0.35 -6.13 23.67
CA GLY A 44 -0.01 -7.55 23.72
C GLY A 44 -0.32 -8.19 22.35
N TRP A 45 -0.06 -7.49 21.24
CA TRP A 45 -0.10 -8.03 19.88
C TRP A 45 1.28 -8.50 19.44
N LYS A 46 1.33 -9.67 18.81
CA LYS A 46 2.47 -10.12 18.01
C LYS A 46 2.18 -9.84 16.53
N ILE A 47 2.93 -8.93 15.93
CA ILE A 47 2.76 -8.53 14.54
C ILE A 47 4.02 -8.94 13.77
N LEU A 48 3.85 -9.55 12.59
CA LEU A 48 4.92 -9.73 11.62
C LEU A 48 4.71 -8.77 10.47
N PHE A 49 5.74 -7.98 10.16
CA PHE A 49 5.77 -7.11 8.99
C PHE A 49 6.78 -7.63 7.96
N ALA A 50 6.36 -7.76 6.71
CA ALA A 50 7.24 -8.09 5.59
C ALA A 50 6.99 -7.11 4.43
N ALA A 51 8.05 -6.82 3.67
CA ALA A 51 7.97 -6.05 2.43
C ALA A 51 8.64 -6.84 1.31
N VAL A 52 7.92 -7.11 0.21
CA VAL A 52 8.38 -7.97 -0.89
C VAL A 52 8.20 -7.27 -2.22
N THR A 53 9.14 -7.47 -3.13
CA THR A 53 9.15 -6.86 -4.47
C THR A 53 9.22 -7.94 -5.55
N GLU A 54 8.35 -7.86 -6.57
CA GLU A 54 8.40 -8.71 -7.77
C GLU A 54 8.99 -8.02 -9.00
N LEU A 55 9.06 -6.69 -8.97
CA LEU A 55 9.49 -5.88 -10.09
C LEU A 55 10.41 -4.75 -9.62
N ALA A 56 11.48 -4.53 -10.37
CA ALA A 56 12.37 -3.39 -10.18
C ALA A 56 12.65 -2.72 -11.52
N ASN A 57 12.79 -1.39 -11.51
CA ASN A 57 13.11 -0.61 -12.71
C ASN A 57 14.51 -0.93 -13.26
N GLN A 58 15.40 -1.40 -12.39
CA GLN A 58 16.74 -1.84 -12.73
C GLN A 58 17.01 -3.18 -12.05
N TRP A 59 17.59 -4.11 -12.78
CA TRP A 59 17.92 -5.45 -12.29
C TRP A 59 19.27 -5.53 -11.58
N LEU A 60 19.75 -4.39 -11.08
CA LEU A 60 21.01 -4.29 -10.33
C LEU A 60 20.74 -4.60 -8.86
N ASP A 61 21.67 -5.32 -8.22
CA ASP A 61 21.66 -5.59 -6.79
C ASP A 61 20.39 -6.27 -6.26
N MET A 62 19.69 -7.04 -7.11
CA MET A 62 18.43 -7.70 -6.74
C MET A 62 18.54 -8.63 -5.54
N GLU A 63 19.73 -9.17 -5.31
CA GLU A 63 20.08 -10.03 -4.18
C GLU A 63 19.95 -9.33 -2.82
N TYR A 64 19.92 -8.00 -2.80
CA TYR A 64 19.70 -7.20 -1.59
C TYR A 64 18.23 -6.86 -1.36
N PHE A 65 17.32 -7.17 -2.27
CA PHE A 65 15.88 -7.03 -2.00
C PHE A 65 15.32 -8.31 -1.39
N ASP A 66 14.24 -8.16 -0.65
CA ASP A 66 13.26 -9.23 -0.45
C ASP A 66 12.49 -9.48 -1.75
N PHE A 67 13.22 -10.01 -2.74
CA PHE A 67 12.71 -10.23 -4.08
C PHE A 67 11.96 -11.55 -4.19
N LEU A 68 10.75 -11.50 -4.75
CA LEU A 68 9.98 -12.67 -5.15
C LEU A 68 9.91 -12.71 -6.67
N LYS A 69 10.52 -13.72 -7.29
CA LYS A 69 10.41 -13.87 -8.74
C LYS A 69 8.94 -14.16 -9.12
N PRO A 70 8.31 -13.42 -10.04
CA PRO A 70 6.88 -13.55 -10.36
C PRO A 70 6.59 -14.78 -11.25
N THR A 71 6.93 -15.96 -10.74
CA THR A 71 6.64 -17.26 -11.36
C THR A 71 5.72 -18.06 -10.47
N LYS A 72 4.89 -18.93 -11.06
CA LYS A 72 3.98 -19.79 -10.31
C LYS A 72 4.69 -20.56 -9.18
N LYS A 73 5.82 -21.21 -9.49
CA LYS A 73 6.60 -22.01 -8.53
C LYS A 73 7.10 -21.21 -7.34
N GLU A 74 7.67 -20.02 -7.56
CA GLU A 74 8.19 -19.18 -6.47
C GLU A 74 7.04 -18.57 -5.64
N ARG A 75 5.94 -18.17 -6.29
CA ARG A 75 4.72 -17.74 -5.59
C ARG A 75 4.14 -18.85 -4.71
N GLU A 76 4.07 -20.09 -5.19
CA GLU A 76 3.61 -21.24 -4.39
C GLU A 76 4.50 -21.48 -3.16
N LYS A 77 5.83 -21.45 -3.31
CA LYS A 77 6.74 -21.53 -2.15
C LYS A 77 6.51 -20.40 -1.15
N PHE A 78 6.28 -19.18 -1.65
CA PHE A 78 6.03 -18.03 -0.81
C PHE A 78 4.70 -18.16 -0.04
N LEU A 79 3.65 -18.70 -0.68
CA LEU A 79 2.38 -19.00 -0.02
C LEU A 79 2.55 -19.97 1.16
N GLU A 80 3.40 -20.99 1.02
CA GLU A 80 3.72 -21.93 2.12
C GLU A 80 4.55 -21.25 3.23
N LEU A 81 5.50 -20.39 2.87
CA LEU A 81 6.25 -19.60 3.85
C LEU A 81 5.33 -18.68 4.68
N ILE A 82 4.35 -18.04 4.04
CA ILE A 82 3.36 -17.22 4.76
C ILE A 82 2.55 -18.06 5.75
N LYS A 83 2.11 -19.26 5.36
CA LYS A 83 1.37 -20.17 6.28
C LYS A 83 2.19 -20.52 7.51
N GLN A 84 3.48 -20.84 7.30
CA GLN A 84 4.40 -21.13 8.40
C GLN A 84 4.57 -19.91 9.31
N LYS A 85 4.82 -18.74 8.73
CA LYS A 85 5.05 -17.50 9.47
C LYS A 85 3.82 -17.02 10.23
N LYS A 86 2.61 -17.23 9.69
CA LYS A 86 1.38 -16.83 10.36
C LYS A 86 1.18 -17.52 11.71
N ALA A 87 1.71 -18.74 11.91
CA ALA A 87 1.64 -19.43 13.20
C ALA A 87 2.42 -18.69 14.32
N GLU A 88 3.33 -17.78 13.96
CA GLU A 88 4.17 -17.05 14.91
C GLU A 88 3.52 -15.72 15.39
N CYS A 89 2.39 -15.29 14.81
CA CYS A 89 1.83 -13.95 15.05
C CYS A 89 0.30 -13.82 15.05
N ASP A 90 -0.17 -12.81 15.78
CA ASP A 90 -1.58 -12.40 15.80
C ASP A 90 -1.97 -11.69 14.48
N LEU A 91 -1.06 -10.89 13.91
CA LEU A 91 -1.23 -10.16 12.66
C LEU A 91 -0.04 -10.33 11.73
N LEU A 92 -0.29 -10.61 10.45
CA LEU A 92 0.72 -10.60 9.40
C LEU A 92 0.40 -9.49 8.39
N ILE A 93 1.28 -8.49 8.31
CA ILE A 93 1.19 -7.35 7.41
C ILE A 93 2.21 -7.55 6.29
N LEU A 94 1.74 -7.58 5.04
CA LEU A 94 2.58 -7.73 3.87
C LEU A 94 2.45 -6.50 2.97
N SER A 95 3.54 -5.76 2.83
CA SER A 95 3.71 -4.76 1.76
C SER A 95 4.25 -5.45 0.50
N PHE A 96 3.56 -5.30 -0.63
CA PHE A 96 3.85 -6.06 -1.85
C PHE A 96 3.97 -5.16 -3.07
N HIS A 97 5.17 -5.04 -3.64
CA HIS A 97 5.39 -4.32 -4.90
C HIS A 97 5.24 -5.30 -6.07
N CYS A 98 4.06 -5.32 -6.70
CA CYS A 98 3.66 -6.36 -7.64
C CYS A 98 4.21 -6.17 -9.05
N ALA A 99 4.33 -7.27 -9.80
CA ALA A 99 4.60 -7.26 -11.23
C ALA A 99 3.30 -7.07 -12.06
N GLU A 100 2.59 -5.95 -11.85
CA GLU A 100 1.46 -5.49 -12.67
C GLU A 100 1.89 -4.41 -13.66
N GLU A 101 1.09 -4.11 -14.67
CA GLU A 101 1.34 -2.97 -15.55
C GLU A 101 1.07 -1.65 -14.82
N GLU A 102 1.93 -0.66 -15.01
CA GLU A 102 1.74 0.69 -14.48
C GLU A 102 0.48 1.36 -15.04
N TYR A 103 -0.19 2.16 -14.22
CA TYR A 103 -1.33 3.02 -14.56
C TYR A 103 -2.62 2.32 -14.96
N VAL A 104 -2.69 0.99 -14.89
CA VAL A 104 -3.94 0.25 -15.17
C VAL A 104 -4.84 0.29 -13.94
N LEU A 105 -6.09 0.74 -14.10
CA LEU A 105 -7.06 0.83 -13.00
C LEU A 105 -7.69 -0.52 -12.63
N THR A 106 -7.77 -1.44 -13.58
CA THR A 106 -8.30 -2.79 -13.36
C THR A 106 -7.23 -3.72 -12.80
N ILE A 107 -7.66 -4.86 -12.26
CA ILE A 107 -6.78 -5.92 -11.74
C ILE A 107 -7.04 -7.14 -12.60
N ALA A 108 -5.98 -7.73 -13.14
CA ALA A 108 -6.10 -8.96 -13.90
C ALA A 108 -6.53 -10.12 -12.99
N GLU A 109 -7.42 -10.98 -13.48
CA GLU A 109 -8.03 -12.05 -12.67
C GLU A 109 -6.99 -13.02 -12.08
N ASN A 110 -5.91 -13.30 -12.80
CA ASN A 110 -4.81 -14.13 -12.30
C ASN A 110 -4.04 -13.48 -11.14
N GLN A 111 -3.85 -12.16 -11.16
CA GLN A 111 -3.24 -11.43 -10.04
C GLN A 111 -4.19 -11.39 -8.85
N LYS A 112 -5.48 -11.11 -9.10
CA LYS A 112 -6.51 -11.14 -8.06
C LYS A 112 -6.56 -12.50 -7.34
N LYS A 113 -6.53 -13.61 -8.08
CA LYS A 113 -6.44 -14.97 -7.52
C LYS A 113 -5.21 -15.17 -6.64
N PHE A 114 -4.04 -14.68 -7.06
CA PHE A 114 -2.83 -14.77 -6.26
C PHE A 114 -2.91 -13.95 -4.97
N TYR A 115 -3.48 -12.74 -5.01
CA TYR A 115 -3.68 -11.92 -3.82
C TYR A 115 -4.65 -12.55 -2.82
N HIS A 116 -5.71 -13.20 -3.30
CA HIS A 116 -6.57 -13.99 -2.43
C HIS A 116 -5.82 -15.18 -1.83
N ALA A 117 -4.99 -15.88 -2.60
CA ALA A 117 -4.17 -16.97 -2.05
C ALA A 117 -3.23 -16.49 -0.93
N LEU A 118 -2.67 -15.27 -1.01
CA LEU A 118 -1.87 -14.68 0.08
C LEU A 118 -2.70 -14.46 1.36
N ILE A 119 -3.92 -13.96 1.22
CA ILE A 119 -4.89 -13.79 2.33
C ILE A 119 -5.24 -15.15 2.94
N ASP A 120 -5.56 -16.13 2.10
CA ASP A 120 -5.94 -17.49 2.51
C ASP A 120 -4.75 -18.21 3.19
N SER A 121 -3.52 -17.92 2.75
CA SER A 121 -2.28 -18.42 3.38
C SER A 121 -1.99 -17.80 4.75
N GLY A 122 -2.58 -16.66 5.10
CA GLY A 122 -2.42 -16.08 6.43
C GLY A 122 -2.17 -14.58 6.49
N VAL A 123 -1.94 -13.87 5.38
CA VAL A 123 -1.82 -12.40 5.40
C VAL A 123 -3.11 -11.79 5.95
N ASP A 124 -3.01 -10.87 6.91
CA ASP A 124 -4.16 -10.17 7.50
C ASP A 124 -4.34 -8.78 6.88
N VAL A 125 -3.23 -8.10 6.55
CA VAL A 125 -3.20 -6.84 5.80
C VAL A 125 -2.29 -7.01 4.59
N LEU A 126 -2.88 -7.07 3.40
CA LEU A 126 -2.14 -7.12 2.14
C LEU A 126 -2.15 -5.72 1.51
N TRP A 127 -1.01 -5.04 1.59
CA TRP A 127 -0.82 -3.71 1.02
C TRP A 127 -0.02 -3.82 -0.29
N ILE A 128 -0.71 -3.78 -1.42
CA ILE A 128 -0.10 -3.88 -2.74
C ILE A 128 0.15 -2.47 -3.29
N ASN A 129 1.24 -2.32 -4.04
CA ASN A 129 1.47 -1.15 -4.89
C ASN A 129 2.39 -1.52 -6.08
N HIS A 130 2.72 -0.51 -6.90
CA HIS A 130 3.48 -0.50 -8.16
C HIS A 130 2.69 0.19 -9.27
N PRO A 131 1.37 -0.05 -9.46
CA PRO A 131 0.63 0.54 -10.58
C PRO A 131 0.55 2.08 -10.57
N HIS A 132 0.99 2.75 -9.50
CA HIS A 132 1.04 4.21 -9.39
C HIS A 132 -0.33 4.90 -9.57
N VAL A 133 -1.42 4.16 -9.34
CA VAL A 133 -2.81 4.64 -9.37
C VAL A 133 -3.57 4.01 -8.20
N ALA A 134 -4.61 4.67 -7.73
CA ALA A 134 -5.48 4.08 -6.72
C ALA A 134 -6.41 3.04 -7.35
N LYS A 135 -6.60 1.93 -6.63
CA LYS A 135 -7.56 0.87 -6.95
C LYS A 135 -8.43 0.61 -5.74
N ASP A 136 -9.53 -0.10 -5.97
CA ASP A 136 -10.41 -0.57 -4.90
C ASP A 136 -9.63 -1.35 -3.82
N TRP A 137 -10.28 -1.54 -2.67
CA TRP A 137 -9.79 -2.43 -1.62
C TRP A 137 -10.89 -3.41 -1.22
N GLU A 138 -10.49 -4.53 -0.62
CA GLU A 138 -11.41 -5.59 -0.21
C GLU A 138 -11.29 -5.89 1.29
N LEU A 139 -12.42 -5.83 1.99
CA LEU A 139 -12.59 -6.37 3.33
C LEU A 139 -13.02 -7.83 3.21
N ILE A 140 -12.22 -8.74 3.76
CA ILE A 140 -12.49 -10.18 3.76
C ILE A 140 -13.13 -10.54 5.10
N THR A 141 -14.35 -11.03 5.00
CA THR A 141 -15.24 -11.32 6.12
C THR A 141 -15.37 -12.82 6.27
N TYR A 142 -15.18 -13.31 7.50
CA TYR A 142 -15.35 -14.71 7.89
C TYR A 142 -16.41 -14.77 8.97
N ASP A 143 -17.44 -15.59 8.78
CA ASP A 143 -18.57 -15.72 9.71
C ASP A 143 -19.23 -14.37 10.06
N GLY A 144 -19.33 -13.46 9.08
CA GLY A 144 -19.87 -12.11 9.27
C GLY A 144 -18.94 -11.11 9.99
N VAL A 145 -17.73 -11.52 10.37
CA VAL A 145 -16.74 -10.64 11.00
C VAL A 145 -15.63 -10.25 10.00
N PRO A 146 -15.35 -8.96 9.77
CA PRO A 146 -14.24 -8.54 8.92
C PRO A 146 -12.92 -8.85 9.63
N ARG A 147 -12.10 -9.71 9.02
CA ARG A 147 -10.84 -10.20 9.61
C ARG A 147 -9.61 -9.69 8.88
N LYS A 148 -9.71 -9.53 7.56
CA LYS A 148 -8.55 -9.25 6.69
C LYS A 148 -8.87 -8.18 5.67
N ILE A 149 -7.84 -7.53 5.14
CA ILE A 149 -8.00 -6.46 4.16
C ILE A 149 -6.93 -6.53 3.06
N ILE A 150 -7.34 -6.26 1.83
CA ILE A 150 -6.46 -6.10 0.68
C ILE A 150 -6.59 -4.67 0.14
N PHE A 151 -5.49 -3.92 0.10
CA PHE A 151 -5.39 -2.69 -0.68
C PHE A 151 -4.66 -3.00 -1.98
N TYR A 152 -5.35 -2.97 -3.12
CA TYR A 152 -4.75 -3.40 -4.40
C TYR A 152 -3.76 -2.40 -4.98
N ALA A 153 -3.99 -1.11 -4.77
CA ALA A 153 -3.01 -0.03 -4.98
C ALA A 153 -3.58 1.24 -4.35
N MET A 154 -2.72 2.04 -3.71
CA MET A 154 -3.14 3.23 -2.96
C MET A 154 -2.82 4.55 -3.68
N GLY A 155 -2.34 4.48 -4.93
CA GLY A 155 -1.92 5.64 -5.70
C GLY A 155 -0.41 5.89 -5.66
N ASN A 156 -0.03 7.11 -6.03
CA ASN A 156 1.37 7.52 -6.16
C ASN A 156 1.69 8.75 -5.32
N THR A 157 1.24 8.73 -4.07
CA THR A 157 1.17 9.89 -3.16
C THR A 157 2.49 10.66 -3.02
N ILE A 158 3.64 9.97 -2.93
CA ILE A 158 4.94 10.63 -2.73
C ILE A 158 5.60 10.99 -4.06
N SER A 159 5.64 10.06 -5.02
CA SER A 159 6.38 10.30 -6.27
C SER A 159 5.65 11.22 -7.24
N GLY A 160 4.31 11.31 -7.14
CA GLY A 160 3.47 12.26 -7.87
C GLY A 160 3.78 12.37 -9.36
N GLN A 161 3.37 11.39 -10.17
CA GLN A 161 3.71 11.33 -11.60
C GLN A 161 2.85 12.24 -12.50
N ARG A 162 1.77 12.82 -11.98
CA ARG A 162 1.01 13.87 -12.68
C ARG A 162 1.76 15.20 -12.61
N ARG A 163 2.72 15.41 -13.51
CA ARG A 163 3.55 16.64 -13.57
C ARG A 163 2.95 17.75 -14.43
N ASN A 164 2.12 17.39 -15.42
CA ASN A 164 1.45 18.30 -16.32
C ASN A 164 -0.05 17.94 -16.38
N PRO A 165 -0.88 18.45 -15.43
CA PRO A 165 -2.29 18.13 -15.38
C PRO A 165 -3.03 18.55 -16.65
N GLU A 166 -3.82 17.64 -17.22
CA GLU A 166 -4.68 17.92 -18.37
C GLU A 166 -6.03 18.46 -17.89
N PHE A 167 -6.09 19.77 -17.62
CA PHE A 167 -7.26 20.43 -17.03
C PHE A 167 -8.57 20.19 -17.80
N SER A 168 -8.50 20.03 -19.13
CA SER A 168 -9.64 19.79 -20.00
C SER A 168 -10.15 18.35 -20.00
N ASN A 169 -9.36 17.39 -19.53
CA ASN A 169 -9.72 15.97 -19.50
C ASN A 169 -9.32 15.33 -18.17
N PRO A 170 -10.04 15.66 -17.07
CA PRO A 170 -9.75 15.09 -15.77
C PRO A 170 -9.83 13.56 -15.76
N ALA A 171 -10.54 12.92 -16.69
CA ALA A 171 -10.66 11.46 -16.75
C ALA A 171 -9.49 10.73 -17.41
N ASN A 172 -8.50 11.45 -17.98
CA ASN A 172 -7.34 10.81 -18.60
C ASN A 172 -6.62 9.89 -17.61
N ARG A 173 -6.22 8.69 -18.09
CA ARG A 173 -5.50 7.65 -17.32
C ARG A 173 -4.29 8.20 -16.57
N ARG A 174 -3.55 9.16 -17.13
CA ARG A 174 -2.38 9.76 -16.47
C ARG A 174 -2.73 10.64 -15.27
N GLU A 175 -3.94 11.19 -15.22
CA GLU A 175 -4.36 12.08 -14.12
C GLU A 175 -4.48 11.32 -12.79
N TYR A 176 -4.80 10.02 -12.84
CA TYR A 176 -4.85 9.14 -11.67
C TYR A 176 -3.50 8.96 -10.97
N THR A 177 -2.39 9.32 -11.63
CA THR A 177 -1.05 9.25 -11.03
C THR A 177 -0.73 10.42 -10.09
N GLY A 178 -1.60 11.43 -10.05
CA GLY A 178 -1.55 12.53 -9.09
C GLY A 178 -2.47 12.34 -7.90
N ASP A 179 -3.29 11.29 -7.89
CA ASP A 179 -4.28 11.05 -6.85
C ASP A 179 -4.02 9.70 -6.17
N GLY A 180 -4.58 9.54 -4.98
CA GLY A 180 -4.42 8.35 -4.17
C GLY A 180 -5.37 8.33 -2.99
N TYR A 181 -5.15 7.39 -2.08
CA TYR A 181 -5.74 7.45 -0.76
C TYR A 181 -4.73 7.00 0.29
N ILE A 182 -4.87 7.54 1.49
CA ILE A 182 -4.16 7.09 2.68
C ILE A 182 -5.21 6.44 3.57
N SER A 183 -4.93 5.25 4.11
CA SER A 183 -5.89 4.54 4.96
C SER A 183 -5.33 4.27 6.34
N GLN A 184 -6.19 4.37 7.34
CA GLN A 184 -5.99 3.78 8.66
C GLN A 184 -6.83 2.51 8.76
N VAL A 185 -6.32 1.50 9.45
CA VAL A 185 -7.03 0.26 9.76
C VAL A 185 -6.84 -0.01 11.25
N ALA A 186 -7.95 -0.11 11.98
CA ALA A 186 -7.93 -0.45 13.40
C ALA A 186 -8.30 -1.92 13.60
N PHE A 187 -7.56 -2.57 14.48
CA PHE A 187 -7.77 -3.96 14.86
C PHE A 187 -8.10 -4.08 16.35
N GLU A 188 -8.99 -4.99 16.66
CA GLU A 188 -9.35 -5.42 18.01
C GLU A 188 -9.20 -6.95 18.13
N LYS A 189 -9.02 -7.46 19.35
CA LYS A 189 -9.07 -8.89 19.62
C LYS A 189 -10.53 -9.29 19.89
N ASP A 190 -11.04 -10.20 19.07
CA ASP A 190 -12.33 -10.84 19.21
C ASP A 190 -12.11 -12.33 19.46
N CYS A 191 -12.32 -12.76 20.72
CA CYS A 191 -12.01 -14.11 21.20
C CYS A 191 -10.57 -14.56 20.85
N GLY A 192 -9.61 -13.64 21.00
CA GLY A 192 -8.19 -13.89 20.71
C GLY A 192 -7.81 -13.84 19.23
N LYS A 193 -8.77 -13.62 18.31
CA LYS A 193 -8.52 -13.46 16.87
C LYS A 193 -8.62 -11.98 16.46
N PRO A 194 -7.86 -11.53 15.45
CA PRO A 194 -7.98 -10.17 14.95
C PRO A 194 -9.37 -9.90 14.35
N LYS A 195 -9.94 -8.74 14.62
CA LYS A 195 -11.14 -8.20 13.98
C LYS A 195 -10.84 -6.77 13.54
N ILE A 196 -11.19 -6.43 12.32
CA ILE A 196 -11.12 -5.05 11.85
C ILE A 196 -12.32 -4.30 12.41
N SER A 197 -12.11 -3.33 13.30
CA SER A 197 -13.20 -2.52 13.86
C SER A 197 -13.45 -1.25 13.06
N TRP A 198 -12.44 -0.75 12.35
CA TRP A 198 -12.54 0.49 11.59
C TRP A 198 -11.55 0.55 10.43
N VAL A 199 -12.00 1.15 9.32
CA VAL A 199 -11.17 1.48 8.16
C VAL A 199 -11.51 2.89 7.73
N ASN A 200 -10.50 3.73 7.53
CA ASN A 200 -10.69 5.13 7.16
C ASN A 200 -9.79 5.52 5.98
N PRO A 201 -10.29 5.34 4.75
CA PRO A 201 -9.63 5.82 3.55
C PRO A 201 -9.86 7.33 3.41
N VAL A 202 -8.78 8.07 3.24
CA VAL A 202 -8.79 9.52 2.97
C VAL A 202 -8.21 9.73 1.58
N LEU A 203 -9.05 10.22 0.66
CA LEU A 203 -8.60 10.59 -0.69
C LEU A 203 -7.58 11.73 -0.60
N VAL A 204 -6.52 11.62 -1.39
CA VAL A 204 -5.48 12.63 -1.50
C VAL A 204 -5.20 12.95 -2.97
N THR A 205 -4.78 14.19 -3.21
CA THR A 205 -4.38 14.67 -4.53
C THR A 205 -3.10 15.49 -4.41
N THR A 206 -2.33 15.54 -5.48
CA THR A 206 -1.17 16.40 -5.61
C THR A 206 -1.52 17.66 -6.40
N LEU A 207 -1.61 18.79 -5.70
CA LEU A 207 -1.71 20.12 -6.30
C LEU A 207 -0.30 20.58 -6.74
N ILE A 208 -0.19 21.18 -7.92
CA ILE A 208 1.05 21.81 -8.37
C ILE A 208 0.88 23.32 -8.32
N THR A 209 1.69 24.01 -7.52
CA THR A 209 1.65 25.48 -7.42
C THR A 209 2.25 26.13 -8.66
N ASP A 210 2.07 27.45 -8.81
CA ASP A 210 2.64 28.20 -9.93
C ASP A 210 4.18 28.17 -9.90
N GLU A 211 4.78 28.10 -8.69
CA GLU A 211 6.22 27.90 -8.45
C GLU A 211 6.68 26.45 -8.65
N LYS A 212 5.80 25.56 -9.14
CA LYS A 212 6.08 24.14 -9.40
C LYS A 212 6.33 23.29 -8.15
N TYR A 213 5.86 23.72 -6.98
CA TYR A 213 5.86 22.87 -5.80
C TYR A 213 4.75 21.83 -5.88
N PHE A 214 5.07 20.60 -5.46
CA PHE A 214 4.13 19.51 -5.34
C PHE A 214 3.58 19.50 -3.92
N VAL A 215 2.29 19.75 -3.77
CA VAL A 215 1.62 19.86 -2.47
C VAL A 215 0.55 18.78 -2.36
N ILE A 216 0.72 17.88 -1.40
CA ILE A 216 -0.27 16.84 -1.11
C ILE A 216 -1.39 17.46 -0.28
N LYS A 217 -2.64 17.30 -0.74
CA LYS A 217 -3.85 17.78 -0.08
C LYS A 217 -4.85 16.64 0.07
N LYS A 218 -5.68 16.71 1.11
CA LYS A 218 -6.90 15.89 1.17
C LYS A 218 -7.79 16.32 0.00
N LEU A 219 -8.30 15.35 -0.75
CA LEU A 219 -9.24 15.61 -1.84
C LEU A 219 -10.66 15.57 -1.27
N ASN A 220 -11.09 16.67 -0.66
CA ASN A 220 -12.38 16.83 -0.02
C ASN A 220 -12.97 18.23 -0.27
N ASP A 221 -14.24 18.43 0.09
CA ASP A 221 -14.93 19.70 -0.17
C ASP A 221 -14.33 20.87 0.63
N GLU A 222 -13.82 20.60 1.84
CA GLU A 222 -13.09 21.59 2.64
C GLU A 222 -11.92 22.19 1.86
N PHE A 223 -11.07 21.36 1.26
CA PHE A 223 -9.96 21.82 0.43
C PHE A 223 -10.44 22.51 -0.85
N LEU A 224 -11.42 21.94 -1.56
CA LEU A 224 -11.94 22.53 -2.80
C LEU A 224 -12.52 23.94 -2.57
N ASN A 225 -13.11 24.18 -1.40
CA ASN A 225 -13.65 25.48 -1.01
C ASN A 225 -12.57 26.52 -0.70
N THR A 226 -11.31 26.11 -0.46
CA THR A 226 -10.18 27.04 -0.31
C THR A 226 -9.63 27.55 -1.64
N LEU A 227 -10.03 26.95 -2.77
CA LEU A 227 -9.56 27.34 -4.09
C LEU A 227 -10.37 28.54 -4.60
N GLU A 228 -9.67 29.52 -5.18
CA GLU A 228 -10.29 30.67 -5.84
C GLU A 228 -11.22 30.22 -6.97
N GLU A 229 -12.35 30.93 -7.16
CA GLU A 229 -13.32 30.62 -8.22
C GLU A 229 -12.74 30.74 -9.63
N THR A 230 -11.76 31.63 -9.81
CA THR A 230 -11.03 31.83 -11.07
C THR A 230 -9.98 30.75 -11.34
N SER A 231 -9.67 29.90 -10.35
CA SER A 231 -8.64 28.88 -10.48
C SER A 231 -9.10 27.72 -11.35
N LYS A 232 -8.32 27.39 -12.38
CA LYS A 232 -8.49 26.16 -13.18
C LYS A 232 -8.47 24.88 -12.35
N TRP A 233 -7.88 24.90 -11.16
CA TRP A 233 -7.81 23.75 -10.26
C TRP A 233 -9.15 23.41 -9.63
N LYS A 234 -10.01 24.39 -9.35
CA LYS A 234 -11.29 24.14 -8.67
C LYS A 234 -12.23 23.22 -9.48
N PRO A 235 -12.59 23.52 -10.74
CA PRO A 235 -13.42 22.62 -11.54
C PRO A 235 -12.71 21.29 -11.83
N TYR A 236 -11.40 21.32 -12.09
CA TYR A 236 -10.60 20.13 -12.36
C TYR A 236 -10.59 19.16 -11.17
N LEU A 237 -10.24 19.63 -9.97
CA LEU A 237 -10.16 18.78 -8.78
C LEU A 237 -11.55 18.36 -8.27
N SER A 238 -12.59 19.14 -8.54
CA SER A 238 -13.97 18.73 -8.27
C SER A 238 -14.34 17.49 -9.09
N GLU A 239 -13.98 17.47 -10.38
CA GLU A 239 -14.21 16.28 -11.22
C GLU A 239 -13.28 15.12 -10.83
N ARG A 240 -12.01 15.39 -10.50
CA ARG A 240 -11.11 14.35 -9.97
C ARG A 240 -11.65 13.73 -8.68
N LYS A 241 -12.21 14.53 -7.76
CA LYS A 241 -12.88 14.04 -6.55
C LYS A 241 -14.00 13.07 -6.91
N ARG A 242 -14.91 13.48 -7.80
CA ARG A 242 -16.03 12.64 -8.28
C ARG A 242 -15.56 11.31 -8.87
N LEU A 243 -14.46 11.31 -9.62
CA LEU A 243 -13.86 10.10 -10.20
C LEU A 243 -13.21 9.21 -9.12
N MET A 244 -12.46 9.80 -8.20
CA MET A 244 -11.76 9.08 -7.14
C MET A 244 -12.71 8.51 -6.08
N GLU A 245 -13.87 9.13 -5.84
CA GLU A 245 -14.93 8.62 -4.96
C GLU A 245 -15.57 7.32 -5.49
N GLN A 246 -15.35 6.97 -6.76
CA GLN A 246 -15.80 5.67 -7.30
C GLN A 246 -14.93 4.50 -6.79
N ILE A 247 -13.71 4.79 -6.33
CA ILE A 247 -12.81 3.81 -5.74
C ILE A 247 -13.28 3.54 -4.32
N LYS A 248 -13.72 2.30 -4.06
CA LYS A 248 -14.42 1.97 -2.82
C LYS A 248 -14.03 0.62 -2.25
N GLY A 249 -14.29 0.49 -0.95
CA GLY A 249 -14.18 -0.76 -0.24
C GLY A 249 -15.28 -1.72 -0.66
N LYS A 250 -14.90 -2.92 -1.05
CA LYS A 250 -15.81 -4.04 -1.32
C LYS A 250 -15.72 -5.03 -0.16
N THR A 251 -16.86 -5.61 0.21
CA THR A 251 -16.87 -6.71 1.19
C THR A 251 -16.94 -8.02 0.45
N ARG A 252 -16.06 -8.96 0.80
CA ARG A 252 -16.07 -10.33 0.32
C ARG A 252 -16.31 -11.26 1.51
N CYS A 253 -17.42 -11.99 1.47
CA CYS A 253 -17.68 -13.05 2.44
C CYS A 253 -16.96 -14.33 2.01
N GLN A 254 -16.30 -14.98 2.96
CA GLN A 254 -15.85 -16.37 2.88
C GLN A 254 -16.70 -17.23 3.81
#